data_AF-A0A965L953-F1
#
_entry.id   AF-A0A965L953-F1
#
_cell.length_a   1.000
_cell.length_b   1.000
_cell.length_c   1.000
_cell.angle_alpha   90.00
_cell.angle_beta   90.00
_cell.angle_gamma   90.00
#
_symmetry.space_group_name_H-M   'P 1'
#
loop_
_entity.id
_entity.type
_entity.pdbx_description
1 polymer ?
#
loop_
_entity_poly.entity_id
_entity_poly.type
_entity_poly.pdbx_seq_one_letter_code
_entity_poly.pdbx_strand_id
1 'polypeptide(L)'
;MSLSTNKILLANATANTVGALIQPVSVASVGAGNATAMLNSKVIPTGTYMVPATANVTIEINAYTGTANSWTTYLANNTSGVIISDGFNVRANAVTGTQTVTLYGFNEGTAVSGTFLS
;
A
#
# COMPACT_ATOMS: atom_id res chain seq x y z
N MET A 1 -11.80 0.87 -6.71
CA MET A 1 -11.83 1.98 -7.67
C MET A 1 -12.38 3.20 -6.94
N SER A 2 -11.61 4.28 -6.89
CA SER A 2 -12.08 5.55 -6.32
C SER A 2 -13.25 6.10 -7.13
N LEU A 3 -14.37 6.38 -6.49
CA LEU A 3 -15.41 7.23 -7.07
C LEU A 3 -15.01 8.72 -7.05
N SER A 4 -13.80 9.04 -6.55
CA SER A 4 -13.35 10.40 -6.25
C SER A 4 -12.38 11.03 -7.25
N THR A 5 -12.12 10.40 -8.40
CA THR A 5 -11.23 10.97 -9.44
C THR A 5 -11.78 12.20 -10.14
N ASN A 6 -13.01 12.62 -9.83
CA ASN A 6 -13.53 13.96 -10.14
C ASN A 6 -12.98 15.06 -9.19
N LYS A 7 -11.84 14.83 -8.54
CA LYS A 7 -11.13 15.87 -7.77
C LYS A 7 -10.41 16.78 -8.75
N ILE A 8 -10.69 18.09 -8.67
CA ILE A 8 -9.84 19.07 -9.34
C ILE A 8 -8.50 19.10 -8.59
N LEU A 9 -7.43 18.77 -9.30
CA LEU A 9 -6.08 18.75 -8.74
C LEU A 9 -5.62 20.19 -8.54
N LEU A 10 -5.31 20.56 -7.29
CA LEU A 10 -4.72 21.85 -7.00
C LEU A 10 -3.23 21.79 -7.40
N ALA A 11 -2.79 22.72 -8.25
CA ALA A 11 -1.37 22.86 -8.54
C ALA A 11 -0.60 23.11 -7.24
N ASN A 12 0.62 22.56 -7.14
CA ASN A 12 1.51 22.71 -5.99
C ASN A 12 0.96 22.12 -4.66
N ALA A 13 -0.07 21.27 -4.70
CA ALA A 13 -0.51 20.53 -3.51
C ALA A 13 0.51 19.44 -3.14
N THR A 14 1.16 19.59 -1.98
CA THR A 14 2.01 18.56 -1.37
C THR A 14 1.22 17.29 -1.04
N ALA A 15 1.85 16.11 -1.12
CA ALA A 15 1.20 14.86 -0.72
C ALA A 15 0.67 14.94 0.73
N ASN A 16 -0.42 14.21 1.01
CA ASN A 16 -1.11 14.24 2.30
C ASN A 16 -1.79 15.57 2.68
N THR A 17 -1.96 16.51 1.74
CA THR A 17 -2.77 17.71 1.97
C THR A 17 -4.14 17.60 1.31
N VAL A 18 -5.03 18.49 1.74
CA VAL A 18 -6.32 18.71 1.08
C VAL A 18 -6.08 19.02 -0.41
N GLY A 19 -6.83 18.34 -1.29
CA GLY A 19 -6.71 18.51 -2.75
C GLY A 19 -5.51 17.82 -3.41
N ALA A 20 -4.63 17.16 -2.64
CA ALA A 20 -3.50 16.43 -3.21
C ALA A 20 -3.93 15.11 -3.86
N LEU A 21 -3.29 14.75 -4.99
CA LEU A 21 -3.53 13.48 -5.69
C LEU A 21 -3.03 12.28 -4.88
N ILE A 22 -1.90 12.42 -4.18
CA ILE A 22 -1.20 11.34 -3.50
C ILE A 22 -1.41 11.45 -1.99
N GLN A 23 -1.76 10.33 -1.36
CA GLN A 23 -1.91 10.21 0.09
C GLN A 23 -1.09 9.03 0.63
N PRO A 24 -0.32 9.21 1.72
CA PRO A 24 0.38 8.12 2.37
C PRO A 24 -0.62 7.20 3.08
N VAL A 25 -0.36 5.89 3.00
CA VAL A 25 -1.10 4.83 3.69
C VAL A 25 -0.10 4.01 4.49
N SER A 26 -0.30 3.96 5.81
CA SER A 26 0.56 3.20 6.72
C SER A 26 0.05 1.77 6.91
N VAL A 27 0.91 0.78 6.63
CA VAL A 27 0.72 -0.61 7.07
C VAL A 27 1.65 -0.85 8.25
N ALA A 28 1.08 -0.80 9.45
CA ALA A 28 1.83 -0.92 10.70
C ALA A 28 1.91 -2.36 11.20
N SER A 29 2.86 -2.61 12.09
CA SER A 29 3.02 -3.90 12.78
C SER A 29 3.22 -5.08 11.83
N VAL A 30 3.96 -4.86 10.75
CA VAL A 30 4.36 -5.90 9.80
C VAL A 30 5.43 -6.75 10.46
N GLY A 31 5.11 -8.01 10.77
CA GLY A 31 6.08 -9.00 11.23
C GLY A 31 6.40 -10.04 10.15
N ALA A 32 7.28 -10.97 10.50
CA ALA A 32 7.62 -12.11 9.66
C ALA A 32 6.43 -13.09 9.58
N GLY A 33 5.85 -13.21 8.40
CA GLY A 33 4.94 -14.28 8.01
C GLY A 33 5.70 -15.54 7.63
N ASN A 34 5.00 -16.68 7.58
CA ASN A 34 5.56 -17.90 7.01
C ASN A 34 5.05 -18.07 5.56
N ALA A 35 5.59 -19.07 4.84
CA ALA A 35 5.27 -19.33 3.43
C ALA A 35 3.81 -19.74 3.16
N THR A 36 3.05 -20.19 4.17
CA THR A 36 1.68 -20.73 4.06
C THR A 36 0.64 -20.01 4.93
N ALA A 37 1.04 -19.28 5.96
CA ALA A 37 0.18 -18.66 6.97
C ALA A 37 0.52 -17.17 7.19
N MET A 38 -0.50 -16.38 7.53
CA MET A 38 -0.41 -14.92 7.68
C MET A 38 -0.07 -14.44 9.10
N LEU A 39 0.55 -15.29 9.93
CA LEU A 39 0.57 -15.12 11.38
C LEU A 39 1.01 -13.72 11.85
N ASN A 40 2.02 -13.11 11.18
CA ASN A 40 2.48 -11.75 11.51
C ASN A 40 2.62 -10.79 10.31
N SER A 41 2.62 -11.30 9.07
CA SER A 41 2.58 -10.48 7.86
C SER A 41 1.26 -9.70 7.78
N LYS A 42 1.23 -8.57 7.08
CA LYS A 42 0.02 -7.75 6.94
C LYS A 42 -0.40 -7.62 5.49
N VAL A 43 -1.69 -7.84 5.22
CA VAL A 43 -2.26 -7.55 3.92
C VAL A 43 -2.10 -6.07 3.59
N ILE A 44 -1.81 -5.79 2.33
CA ILE A 44 -1.86 -4.43 1.80
C ILE A 44 -3.32 -4.08 1.57
N PRO A 45 -3.84 -2.93 2.05
CA PRO A 45 -5.21 -2.50 1.78
C PRO A 45 -5.53 -2.49 0.27
N THR A 46 -6.80 -2.54 -0.08
CA THR A 46 -7.22 -2.50 -1.49
C THR A 46 -6.85 -1.17 -2.15
N GLY A 47 -6.18 -1.20 -3.29
CA GLY A 47 -5.80 0.00 -4.03
C GLY A 47 -4.58 -0.19 -4.92
N THR A 48 -4.20 0.90 -5.60
CA THR A 48 -2.95 0.99 -6.36
C THR A 48 -1.98 1.88 -5.60
N TYR A 49 -0.77 1.39 -5.36
CA TYR A 49 0.21 2.06 -4.51
C TYR A 49 1.58 2.13 -5.16
N MET A 50 2.24 3.28 -5.01
CA MET A 50 3.68 3.40 -5.14
C MET A 50 4.33 2.98 -3.82
N VAL A 51 5.24 2.03 -3.90
CA VAL A 51 5.99 1.49 -2.77
C VAL A 51 7.41 2.08 -2.83
N PRO A 52 7.81 2.93 -1.88
CA PRO A 52 9.18 3.37 -1.77
C PRO A 52 10.09 2.22 -1.31
N ALA A 53 11.38 2.32 -1.60
CA ALA A 53 12.36 1.38 -1.08
C ALA A 53 12.29 1.34 0.45
N THR A 54 11.87 0.21 1.00
CA THR A 54 11.67 0.01 2.43
C THR A 54 12.58 -1.09 2.93
N ALA A 55 13.40 -0.78 3.93
CA ALA A 55 14.32 -1.75 4.50
C ALA A 55 13.59 -2.83 5.30
N ASN A 56 14.08 -4.06 5.17
CA ASN A 56 13.63 -5.26 5.86
C ASN A 56 12.17 -5.63 5.58
N VAL A 57 11.59 -5.18 4.46
CA VAL A 57 10.24 -5.56 4.04
C VAL A 57 10.25 -6.04 2.60
N THR A 58 9.65 -7.21 2.38
CA THR A 58 9.27 -7.68 1.05
C THR A 58 7.77 -7.45 0.82
N ILE A 59 7.39 -7.22 -0.43
CA ILE A 59 5.98 -7.33 -0.85
C ILE A 59 5.81 -8.66 -1.54
N GLU A 60 4.80 -9.41 -1.12
CA GLU A 60 4.51 -10.76 -1.58
C GLU A 60 3.11 -10.85 -2.16
N ILE A 61 2.97 -11.69 -3.18
CA ILE A 61 1.69 -12.02 -3.81
C ILE A 61 1.34 -13.47 -3.48
N ASN A 62 0.06 -13.70 -3.22
CA ASN A 62 -0.49 -15.03 -3.03
C ASN A 62 -0.56 -15.78 -4.37
N ALA A 63 0.39 -16.67 -4.61
CA ALA A 63 0.43 -17.63 -5.69
C ALA A 63 -0.39 -18.89 -5.34
N TYR A 64 -1.66 -18.72 -4.99
CA TYR A 64 -2.55 -19.81 -4.59
C TYR A 64 -2.76 -20.82 -5.72
N THR A 65 -2.52 -22.11 -5.44
CA THR A 65 -2.64 -23.20 -6.43
C THR A 65 -3.84 -24.13 -6.18
N GLY A 66 -4.73 -23.80 -5.24
CA GLY A 66 -5.94 -24.59 -4.96
C GLY A 66 -5.93 -25.39 -3.65
N THR A 67 -4.84 -25.40 -2.89
CA THR A 67 -4.72 -26.20 -1.64
C THR A 67 -4.42 -25.35 -0.40
N ALA A 68 -3.47 -24.43 -0.50
CA ALA A 68 -3.10 -23.52 0.58
C ALA A 68 -2.55 -22.22 -0.02
N ASN A 69 -2.59 -21.13 0.75
CA ASN A 69 -1.89 -19.90 0.38
C ASN A 69 -0.40 -20.21 0.21
N SER A 70 0.19 -19.63 -0.83
CA SER A 70 1.61 -19.78 -1.15
C SER A 70 2.10 -18.40 -1.53
N TRP A 71 3.05 -17.86 -0.78
CA TRP A 71 3.46 -16.47 -0.94
C TRP A 71 4.79 -16.38 -1.68
N THR A 72 4.80 -15.58 -2.75
CA THR A 72 5.99 -15.33 -3.58
C THR A 72 6.36 -13.86 -3.53
N THR A 73 7.65 -13.57 -3.39
CA THR A 73 8.17 -12.19 -3.41
C THR A 73 7.91 -11.54 -4.77
N TYR A 74 7.16 -10.44 -4.76
CA TYR A 74 6.93 -9.56 -5.91
C TYR A 74 7.89 -8.35 -5.89
N LEU A 75 8.09 -7.74 -4.73
CA LEU A 75 9.14 -6.73 -4.50
C LEU A 75 10.07 -7.19 -3.40
N ALA A 76 11.36 -7.24 -3.72
CA ALA A 76 12.40 -7.58 -2.77
C ALA A 76 12.63 -6.46 -1.73
N ASN A 77 13.28 -6.82 -0.63
CA ASN A 77 13.78 -5.86 0.36
C ASN A 77 14.59 -4.73 -0.30
N ASN A 78 14.44 -3.50 0.20
CA ASN A 78 15.11 -2.29 -0.30
C ASN A 78 14.80 -1.94 -1.76
N THR A 79 13.69 -2.46 -2.31
CA THR A 79 13.27 -2.19 -3.69
C THR A 79 12.00 -1.33 -3.70
N SER A 80 11.91 -0.41 -4.66
CA SER A 80 10.71 0.37 -4.92
C SER A 80 9.93 -0.18 -6.11
N GLY A 81 8.62 0.06 -6.16
CA GLY A 81 7.80 -0.34 -7.30
C GLY A 81 6.38 0.17 -7.21
N VAL A 82 5.53 -0.30 -8.12
CA VAL A 82 4.09 -0.07 -8.07
C VAL A 82 3.40 -1.40 -7.85
N ILE A 83 2.42 -1.43 -6.95
CA ILE A 83 1.61 -2.61 -6.65
C ILE A 83 0.13 -2.30 -6.81
N ILE A 84 -0.64 -3.32 -7.15
CA ILE A 84 -2.09 -3.29 -7.15
C ILE A 84 -2.54 -4.36 -6.16
N SER A 85 -3.27 -3.97 -5.14
CA SER A 85 -3.79 -4.87 -4.11
C SER A 85 -5.31 -4.92 -4.15
N ASP A 86 -5.84 -6.12 -3.98
CA ASP A 86 -7.27 -6.36 -3.77
C ASP A 86 -7.65 -6.36 -2.28
N GLY A 87 -6.70 -6.19 -1.37
CA GLY A 87 -6.92 -6.23 0.09
C GLY A 87 -6.67 -7.60 0.73
N PHE A 88 -6.30 -8.61 -0.06
CA PHE A 88 -6.15 -9.99 0.44
C PHE A 88 -4.92 -10.71 -0.13
N ASN A 89 -4.70 -10.63 -1.45
CA ASN A 89 -3.68 -11.41 -2.15
C ASN A 89 -2.32 -10.70 -2.25
N VAL A 90 -2.19 -9.52 -1.66
CA VAL A 90 -0.93 -8.79 -1.57
C VAL A 90 -0.63 -8.51 -0.10
N ARG A 91 0.58 -8.81 0.34
CA ARG A 91 0.99 -8.58 1.73
C ARG A 91 2.37 -7.96 1.84
N ALA A 92 2.58 -7.18 2.90
CA ALA A 92 3.91 -6.85 3.40
C ALA A 92 4.37 -7.94 4.36
N ASN A 93 5.64 -8.33 4.22
CA ASN A 93 6.29 -9.32 5.06
C ASN A 93 7.61 -8.73 5.58
N ALA A 94 7.80 -8.72 6.90
CA ALA A 94 9.05 -8.24 7.47
C ALA A 94 10.09 -9.37 7.47
N VAL A 95 11.31 -9.05 7.04
CA VAL A 95 12.44 -9.98 7.04
C VAL A 95 13.07 -10.06 8.42
N THR A 96 13.08 -8.94 9.15
CA THR A 96 13.58 -8.85 10.52
C THR A 96 12.75 -7.82 11.29
N GLY A 97 12.58 -8.06 12.59
CA GLY A 97 11.84 -7.15 13.47
C GLY A 97 10.39 -6.92 13.07
N THR A 98 9.74 -5.97 13.75
CA THR A 98 8.42 -5.46 13.37
C THR A 98 8.60 -4.14 12.66
N GLN A 99 8.04 -4.03 11.45
CA GLN A 99 8.22 -2.89 10.56
C GLN A 99 6.91 -2.13 10.37
N THR A 100 7.04 -0.88 9.91
CA THR A 100 5.95 -0.08 9.36
C THR A 100 6.30 0.27 7.92
N VAL A 101 5.35 0.05 7.01
CA VAL A 101 5.48 0.37 5.59
C VAL A 101 4.63 1.59 5.29
N THR A 102 5.21 2.58 4.62
CA THR A 102 4.47 3.73 4.08
C THR A 102 4.30 3.52 2.59
N LEU A 103 3.05 3.40 2.15
CA LEU A 103 2.65 3.30 0.75
C LEU A 103 2.13 4.67 0.29
N TYR A 104 2.20 4.96 -1.00
CA TYR A 104 1.60 6.16 -1.57
C TYR A 104 0.52 5.78 -2.57
N GLY A 105 -0.74 5.96 -2.16
CA GLY A 105 -1.91 5.69 -2.99
C GLY A 105 -2.55 6.97 -3.50
N PHE A 106 -3.58 6.81 -4.32
CA PHE A 106 -4.47 7.92 -4.64
C PHE A 106 -5.23 8.38 -3.39
N ASN A 107 -5.44 9.68 -3.27
CA ASN A 107 -6.24 10.25 -2.18
C ASN A 107 -7.71 9.86 -2.37
N GLU A 108 -8.22 9.02 -1.49
CA GLU A 108 -9.58 8.46 -1.56
C GLU A 108 -10.62 9.26 -0.75
N GLY A 109 -10.25 10.31 0.00
CA GLY A 109 -11.25 10.89 0.90
C GLY A 109 -10.81 11.96 1.88
N THR A 110 -9.63 12.55 1.76
CA THR A 110 -9.32 13.75 2.55
C THR A 110 -10.27 14.87 2.11
N ALA A 111 -11.20 15.26 3.00
CA ALA A 111 -12.24 16.23 2.70
C ALA A 111 -11.62 17.57 2.25
N VAL A 112 -12.09 18.08 1.11
CA VAL A 112 -11.75 19.42 0.65
C VAL A 112 -12.79 20.37 1.22
N SER A 113 -12.38 21.38 1.98
CA SER A 113 -13.29 22.34 2.61
C SER A 113 -13.92 23.35 1.64
N GLY A 114 -13.93 23.06 0.34
CA GLY A 114 -14.55 23.91 -0.68
C GLY A 114 -14.19 23.48 -2.10
N THR A 115 -15.12 23.72 -3.03
CA THR A 115 -14.83 23.78 -4.46
C THR A 115 -14.33 25.20 -4.78
N PHE A 116 -13.19 25.34 -5.46
CA PHE A 116 -12.62 26.57 -6.03
C PHE A 116 -13.21 27.90 -5.52
N LEU A 117 -12.45 28.65 -4.71
CA LEU A 117 -12.69 30.09 -4.60
C LEU A 117 -12.19 30.73 -5.89
N SER A 118 -13.12 31.19 -6.73
CA SER A 118 -12.86 32.03 -7.91
C SER A 118 -12.34 33.40 -7.50
#